data_AF-A0A5K0XCY2-F1
#
_entry.id   AF-A0A5K0XCY2-F1
#
_cell.length_a   1.000
_cell.length_b   1.000
_cell.length_c   1.000
_cell.angle_alpha   90.00
_cell.angle_beta   90.00
_cell.angle_gamma   90.00
#
_symmetry.space_group_name_H-M   'P 1'
#
loop_
_entity.id
_entity.type
_entity.pdbx_description
1 polymer ?
#
loop_
_entity_poly.entity_id
_entity_poly.type
_entity_poly.pdbx_seq_one_letter_code
_entity_poly.pdbx_strand_id
1 'polypeptide(L)'
;IVVGGRNKYLINGHLAQPSRVQNLFHSVQLNVNNPHFLIMQGRITKVLNMKPPEILSMLEEAAGTRMYEMKKEGALKTLEKKQTKVDEIDKLLDQEILPALEKLRKEKGQYMQWANGNAELDRLRRFCIAYEFVQAEQTLDLAVDEVDKMKLQIFDIDENVKQLKLESEEMEKNLSVLTAEKDAKMGGVIKTLSEKVDALSHGLVKETSVLSNQQESLKSEKKAIQK
;
A
#
# COMPACT_ATOMS: atom_id res chain seq x y z
N ILE A 1 10.81 58.99 63.00
CA ILE A 1 11.20 60.26 62.35
C ILE A 1 10.64 60.23 60.93
N VAL A 2 9.82 61.21 60.56
CA VAL A 2 9.28 61.30 59.19
C VAL A 2 10.28 62.07 58.35
N VAL A 3 10.93 61.39 57.40
CA VAL A 3 11.82 62.05 56.43
C VAL A 3 11.28 61.73 55.04
N GLY A 4 10.74 62.74 54.35
CA GLY A 4 10.15 62.58 53.01
C GLY A 4 8.77 61.92 52.99
N GLY A 5 7.93 62.16 54.01
CA GLY A 5 6.55 61.64 54.08
C GLY A 5 6.42 60.15 54.38
N ARG A 6 7.52 59.41 54.54
CA ARG A 6 7.55 58.00 54.93
C ARG A 6 8.06 57.84 56.35
N ASN A 7 7.36 57.02 57.14
CA ASN A 7 7.76 56.66 58.49
C ASN A 7 9.03 55.79 58.44
N LYS A 8 10.14 56.30 58.97
CA LYS A 8 11.36 55.52 59.18
C LYS A 8 11.41 55.04 60.62
N TYR A 9 11.63 53.74 60.80
CA TYR A 9 11.82 53.10 62.10
C TYR A 9 13.29 52.74 62.29
N LEU A 10 13.84 53.03 63.46
CA LEU A 10 15.21 52.69 63.80
C LEU A 10 15.26 51.90 65.11
N ILE A 11 16.11 50.88 65.17
CA ILE A 11 16.44 50.13 66.40
C ILE A 11 17.95 50.29 66.59
N ASN A 12 18.38 50.87 67.70
CA ASN A 12 19.79 51.15 68.00
C ASN A 12 20.54 51.88 66.86
N GLY A 13 19.89 52.83 66.20
CA GLY A 13 20.46 53.60 65.08
C GLY A 13 20.43 52.91 63.71
N HIS A 14 20.04 51.64 63.62
CA HIS A 14 19.88 50.93 62.36
C HIS A 14 18.44 50.99 61.84
N LEU A 15 18.28 51.14 60.52
CA LEU A 15 16.99 51.11 59.86
C LEU A 15 16.34 49.73 60.04
N ALA A 16 15.13 49.70 60.59
CA ALA A 16 14.37 48.48 60.84
C ALA A 16 13.04 48.49 60.11
N GLN A 17 12.57 47.30 59.73
CA GLN A 17 11.21 47.14 59.23
C GLN A 17 10.18 47.35 60.36
N PRO A 18 8.98 47.84 60.06
CA PRO A 18 7.93 48.04 61.06
C PRO A 18 7.61 46.75 61.84
N SER A 19 7.62 45.60 61.18
CA SER A 19 7.39 44.28 61.80
C SER A 19 8.44 43.93 62.84
N ARG A 20 9.72 44.27 62.59
CA ARG A 20 10.82 44.03 63.54
C ARG A 20 10.68 44.91 64.78
N VAL A 21 10.24 46.15 64.59
CA VAL A 21 9.99 47.12 65.67
C VAL A 21 8.80 46.66 66.51
N GLN A 22 7.72 46.23 65.87
CA GLN A 22 6.58 45.61 66.55
C GLN A 22 7.04 44.39 67.35
N ASN A 23 7.78 43.45 66.76
CA ASN A 23 8.28 42.26 67.48
C ASN A 23 9.14 42.62 68.69
N LEU A 24 9.95 43.68 68.61
CA LEU A 24 10.71 44.18 69.75
C LEU A 24 9.79 44.65 70.88
N PHE A 25 8.76 45.43 70.58
CA PHE A 25 7.77 45.84 71.58
C PHE A 25 6.98 44.65 72.14
N HIS A 26 6.61 43.66 71.32
CA HIS A 26 5.97 42.44 71.80
C HIS A 26 6.87 41.63 72.75
N SER A 27 8.20 41.66 72.57
CA SER A 27 9.14 40.94 73.46
C SER A 27 9.19 41.48 74.89
N VAL A 28 8.84 42.76 75.06
CA VAL A 28 8.68 43.42 76.37
C VAL A 28 7.20 43.54 76.76
N GLN A 29 6.33 42.73 76.15
CA GLN A 29 4.88 42.71 76.39
C GLN A 29 4.17 44.05 76.10
N LEU A 30 4.75 44.88 75.24
CA LEU A 30 4.17 46.14 74.78
C LEU A 30 3.52 45.93 73.42
N ASN A 31 2.19 45.86 73.36
CA ASN A 31 1.48 45.86 72.09
C ASN A 31 1.05 47.27 71.70
N VAL A 32 1.82 47.92 70.82
CA VAL A 32 1.55 49.29 70.34
C VAL A 32 0.24 49.38 69.52
N ASN A 33 -0.22 48.25 68.97
CA ASN A 33 -1.45 48.20 68.18
C ASN A 33 -2.69 47.98 69.05
N ASN A 34 -2.54 47.58 70.32
CA ASN A 34 -3.65 47.40 71.23
C ASN A 34 -3.85 48.63 72.14
N PRO A 35 -5.05 49.24 72.19
CA PRO A 35 -5.39 50.33 73.10
C PRO A 35 -5.09 50.12 74.58
N HIS A 36 -5.00 48.87 75.05
CA HIS A 36 -4.97 48.53 76.47
C HIS A 36 -3.65 48.86 77.18
N PHE A 37 -2.57 49.12 76.43
CA PHE A 37 -1.30 49.56 77.00
C PHE A 37 -1.30 51.07 77.39
N LEU A 38 -2.12 51.91 76.72
CA LEU A 38 -2.13 53.36 76.95
C LEU A 38 -3.55 53.92 76.98
N ILE A 39 -4.03 54.18 78.21
CA ILE A 39 -5.36 54.74 78.48
C ILE A 39 -5.27 56.26 78.44
N MET A 40 -5.57 56.84 77.28
CA MET A 40 -5.76 58.28 77.13
C MET A 40 -7.12 58.72 77.73
N GLN A 41 -7.27 60.00 78.04
CA GLN A 41 -8.56 60.57 78.48
C GLN A 41 -9.65 60.24 77.44
N GLY A 42 -10.79 59.74 77.90
CA GLY A 42 -11.90 59.28 77.05
C GLY A 42 -11.87 57.80 76.65
N ARG A 43 -10.78 57.07 76.92
CA ARG A 43 -10.67 55.62 76.64
C ARG A 43 -11.22 54.74 77.77
N ILE A 44 -11.43 55.29 78.97
CA ILE A 44 -11.94 54.55 80.15
C ILE A 44 -13.36 54.00 79.95
N THR A 45 -14.24 54.76 79.28
CA THR A 45 -15.61 54.31 78.97
C THR A 45 -15.63 53.18 77.94
N LYS A 46 -14.64 53.12 77.05
CA LYS A 46 -14.45 52.01 76.11
C LYS A 46 -13.99 50.74 76.83
N VAL A 47 -13.15 50.88 77.86
CA VAL A 47 -12.71 49.75 78.70
C VAL A 47 -13.89 49.16 79.47
N LEU A 48 -14.76 50.01 80.01
CA LEU A 48 -15.95 49.58 80.75
C LEU A 48 -17.02 48.90 79.86
N ASN A 49 -17.06 49.23 78.57
CA ASN A 49 -18.03 48.71 77.61
C ASN A 49 -17.41 47.75 76.57
N MET A 50 -16.31 47.08 76.90
CA MET A 50 -15.68 46.13 75.97
C MET A 50 -16.59 44.93 75.67
N LYS A 51 -16.54 44.47 74.42
CA LYS A 51 -17.21 43.22 74.04
C LYS A 51 -16.39 42.00 74.49
N PRO A 52 -17.02 40.83 74.72
CA PRO A 52 -16.33 39.60 75.10
C PRO A 52 -15.04 39.25 74.30
N PRO A 53 -14.96 39.39 72.95
CA PRO A 53 -13.71 39.14 72.22
C PRO A 53 -12.62 40.17 72.49
N GLU A 54 -12.98 41.41 72.83
CA GLU A 54 -12.02 42.46 73.20
C GLU A 54 -11.45 42.18 74.61
N ILE A 55 -12.31 41.74 75.54
CA ILE A 55 -11.91 41.29 76.88
C ILE A 55 -10.97 40.07 76.79
N LEU A 56 -11.31 39.10 75.93
CA LEU A 56 -10.46 37.92 75.70
C LEU A 56 -9.10 38.34 75.13
N SER A 57 -9.07 39.22 74.13
CA SER A 57 -7.81 39.73 73.57
C SER A 57 -6.97 40.48 74.62
N MET A 58 -7.61 41.22 75.53
CA MET A 58 -6.92 41.89 76.64
C MET A 58 -6.31 40.88 77.62
N LEU A 59 -7.05 39.82 77.95
CA LEU A 59 -6.60 38.77 78.87
C LEU A 59 -5.47 37.93 78.26
N GLU A 60 -5.56 37.59 76.97
CA GLU A 60 -4.52 36.88 76.21
C GLU A 60 -3.22 37.69 76.10
N GLU A 61 -3.33 39.02 76.01
CA GLU A 61 -2.16 39.90 76.02
C GLU A 61 -1.53 40.00 77.39
N ALA A 62 -2.34 40.14 78.45
CA ALA A 62 -1.86 40.15 79.84
C ALA A 62 -1.21 38.81 80.23
N ALA A 63 -1.74 37.70 79.72
CA ALA A 63 -1.17 36.36 79.90
C ALA A 63 0.03 36.07 78.97
N GLY A 64 0.32 36.96 78.00
CA GLY A 64 1.39 36.78 77.01
C GLY A 64 1.13 35.67 75.97
N THR A 65 -0.06 35.06 75.93
CA THR A 65 -0.41 33.97 75.01
C THR A 65 -0.80 34.46 73.62
N ARG A 66 -1.13 35.74 73.47
CA ARG A 66 -1.54 36.36 72.19
C ARG A 66 -0.55 36.14 71.04
N MET A 67 0.75 36.27 71.33
CA MET A 67 1.80 36.09 70.30
C MET A 67 1.85 34.65 69.77
N TYR A 68 1.61 33.67 70.65
CA TYR A 68 1.57 32.26 70.28
C TYR A 68 0.36 31.96 69.40
N GLU A 69 -0.85 32.41 69.80
CA GLU A 69 -2.06 32.19 69.02
C GLU A 69 -1.98 32.85 67.63
N MET A 70 -1.46 34.08 67.53
CA MET A 70 -1.23 34.73 66.23
C MET A 70 -0.27 33.97 65.33
N LYS A 71 0.83 33.43 65.88
CA LYS A 71 1.80 32.62 65.12
C LYS A 71 1.19 31.29 64.68
N LYS A 72 0.44 30.63 65.56
CA LYS A 72 -0.27 29.38 65.28
C LYS A 72 -1.30 29.59 64.17
N GLU A 73 -2.12 30.63 64.24
CA GLU A 73 -3.10 30.97 63.20
C GLU A 73 -2.41 31.27 61.86
N GLY A 74 -1.30 32.02 61.86
CA GLY A 74 -0.51 32.30 60.66
C GLY A 74 0.10 31.03 60.04
N ALA A 75 0.60 30.12 60.87
CA ALA A 75 1.12 28.83 60.43
C ALA A 75 0.02 27.95 59.84
N LEU A 76 -1.14 27.86 60.50
CA LEU A 76 -2.30 27.11 60.01
C LEU A 76 -2.80 27.63 58.65
N LYS A 77 -2.92 28.95 58.50
CA LYS A 77 -3.27 29.57 57.20
C LYS A 77 -2.26 29.28 56.11
N THR A 78 -0.97 29.20 56.46
CA THR A 78 0.08 28.85 55.50
C THR A 78 -0.01 27.38 55.11
N LEU A 79 -0.24 26.49 56.08
CA LEU A 79 -0.41 25.06 55.86
C LEU A 79 -1.63 24.79 54.98
N GLU A 80 -2.76 25.42 55.25
CA GLU A 80 -3.98 25.32 54.45
C GLU A 80 -3.72 25.71 52.99
N LYS A 81 -3.07 26.86 52.75
CA LYS A 81 -2.69 27.29 51.38
C LYS A 81 -1.76 26.29 50.68
N LYS A 82 -0.86 25.65 51.42
CA LYS A 82 0.04 24.63 50.88
C LYS A 82 -0.72 23.35 50.57
N GLN A 83 -1.65 22.95 51.43
CA GLN A 83 -2.50 21.79 51.22
C GLN A 83 -3.36 21.96 49.97
N THR A 84 -4.01 23.12 49.79
CA THR A 84 -4.76 23.40 48.56
C THR A 84 -3.90 23.28 47.31
N LYS A 85 -2.63 23.68 47.37
CA LYS A 85 -1.70 23.53 46.23
C LYS A 85 -1.30 22.09 45.97
N VAL A 86 -1.16 21.27 47.00
CA VAL A 86 -0.92 19.83 46.86
C VAL A 86 -2.14 19.17 46.22
N ASP A 87 -3.34 19.48 46.72
CA ASP A 87 -4.60 18.93 46.18
C ASP A 87 -4.80 19.31 44.70
N GLU A 88 -4.42 20.53 44.30
CA GLU A 88 -4.43 20.97 42.89
C GLU A 88 -3.45 20.13 42.03
N ILE A 89 -2.25 19.84 42.55
CA ILE A 89 -1.24 19.04 41.85
C ILE A 89 -1.71 17.58 41.71
N ASP A 90 -2.23 17.00 42.79
CA ASP A 90 -2.74 15.63 42.79
C ASP A 90 -3.90 15.48 41.81
N LYS A 91 -4.80 16.47 41.78
CA LYS A 91 -5.89 16.50 40.80
C LYS A 91 -5.38 16.55 39.36
N LEU A 92 -4.35 17.37 39.07
CA LEU A 92 -3.76 17.45 37.73
C LEU A 92 -3.06 16.12 37.35
N LEU A 93 -2.37 15.50 38.30
CA LEU A 93 -1.73 14.20 38.11
C LEU A 93 -2.78 13.12 37.74
N ASP A 94 -3.86 13.06 38.49
CA ASP A 94 -4.90 12.04 38.33
C ASP A 94 -5.79 12.26 37.10
N GLN A 95 -6.08 13.51 36.76
CA GLN A 95 -7.02 13.83 35.67
C GLN A 95 -6.35 13.95 34.31
N GLU A 96 -5.09 14.41 34.25
CA GLU A 96 -4.42 14.67 32.97
C GLU A 96 -3.27 13.70 32.72
N ILE A 97 -2.35 13.56 33.68
CA ILE A 97 -1.10 12.82 33.45
C ILE A 97 -1.35 11.32 33.40
N LEU A 98 -2.05 10.74 34.38
CA LEU A 98 -2.31 9.30 34.41
C LEU A 98 -3.14 8.81 33.20
N PRO A 99 -4.24 9.50 32.79
CA PRO A 99 -4.98 9.10 31.60
C PRO A 99 -4.18 9.28 30.31
N ALA A 100 -3.36 10.32 30.19
CA ALA A 100 -2.47 10.50 29.03
C ALA A 100 -1.43 9.37 28.94
N LEU A 101 -0.86 8.95 30.08
CA LEU A 101 0.08 7.83 30.14
C LEU A 101 -0.59 6.51 29.73
N GLU A 102 -1.82 6.28 30.19
CA GLU A 102 -2.57 5.07 29.84
C GLU A 102 -2.98 5.06 28.36
N LYS A 103 -3.36 6.22 27.80
CA LYS A 103 -3.59 6.39 26.37
C LYS A 103 -2.33 6.05 25.57
N LEU A 104 -1.17 6.57 25.99
CA LEU A 104 0.11 6.30 25.33
C LEU A 104 0.49 4.82 25.39
N ARG A 105 0.20 4.12 26.49
CA ARG A 105 0.39 2.65 26.56
C ARG A 105 -0.48 1.91 25.57
N LYS A 106 -1.75 2.30 25.43
CA LYS A 106 -2.66 1.69 24.44
C LYS A 106 -2.19 1.94 23.01
N GLU A 107 -1.79 3.17 22.69
CA GLU A 107 -1.24 3.54 21.39
C GLU A 107 0.04 2.74 21.08
N LYS A 108 0.95 2.61 22.06
CA LYS A 108 2.14 1.74 21.92
C LYS A 108 1.76 0.28 21.66
N GLY A 109 0.76 -0.24 22.37
CA GLY A 109 0.26 -1.61 22.16
C GLY A 109 -0.27 -1.82 20.75
N GLN A 110 -1.08 -0.88 20.25
CA GLN A 110 -1.59 -0.89 18.88
C GLN A 110 -0.47 -0.78 17.84
N TYR A 111 0.52 0.08 18.08
CA TYR A 111 1.68 0.21 17.20
C TYR A 111 2.48 -1.09 17.12
N MET A 112 2.72 -1.76 18.24
CA MET A 112 3.43 -3.05 18.25
C MET A 112 2.64 -4.13 17.49
N GLN A 113 1.32 -4.17 17.62
CA GLN A 113 0.48 -5.09 16.84
C GLN A 113 0.55 -4.79 15.34
N TRP A 114 0.49 -3.51 14.97
CA TRP A 114 0.64 -3.08 13.58
C TRP A 114 2.03 -3.43 13.02
N ALA A 115 3.10 -3.19 13.78
CA ALA A 115 4.46 -3.50 13.36
C ALA A 115 4.67 -5.01 13.14
N ASN A 116 4.16 -5.84 14.06
CA ASN A 116 4.19 -7.30 13.91
C ASN A 116 3.35 -7.75 12.70
N GLY A 117 2.16 -7.18 12.52
CA GLY A 117 1.30 -7.46 11.37
C GLY A 117 1.95 -7.07 10.05
N ASN A 118 2.62 -5.91 9.99
CA ASN A 118 3.33 -5.46 8.80
C ASN A 118 4.54 -6.34 8.48
N ALA A 119 5.29 -6.78 9.49
CA ALA A 119 6.40 -7.72 9.30
C ALA A 119 5.93 -9.07 8.73
N GLU A 120 4.81 -9.61 9.23
CA GLU A 120 4.23 -10.84 8.68
C GLU A 120 3.67 -10.62 7.28
N LEU A 121 3.04 -9.47 7.01
CA LEU A 121 2.57 -9.10 5.69
C LEU A 121 3.72 -9.03 4.68
N ASP A 122 4.83 -8.39 5.04
CA ASP A 122 6.02 -8.32 4.18
C ASP A 122 6.63 -9.70 3.94
N ARG A 123 6.66 -10.57 4.96
CA ARG A 123 7.09 -11.96 4.82
C ARG A 123 6.20 -12.73 3.84
N LEU A 124 4.88 -12.64 4.00
CA LEU A 124 3.92 -13.30 3.11
C LEU A 124 4.00 -12.76 1.68
N ARG A 125 4.15 -11.44 1.51
CA ARG A 125 4.37 -10.83 0.18
C ARG A 125 5.60 -11.38 -0.50
N ARG A 126 6.73 -11.47 0.21
CA ARG A 126 7.96 -12.07 -0.34
C ARG A 126 7.72 -13.52 -0.77
N PHE A 127 6.95 -14.28 0.01
CA PHE A 127 6.61 -15.66 -0.33
C PHE A 127 5.72 -15.74 -1.58
N CYS A 128 4.68 -14.91 -1.70
CA CYS A 128 3.84 -14.86 -2.89
C CYS A 128 4.63 -14.52 -4.14
N ILE A 129 5.48 -13.49 -4.07
CA ILE A 129 6.34 -13.08 -5.20
C ILE A 129 7.30 -14.21 -5.58
N ALA A 130 7.90 -14.89 -4.62
CA ALA A 130 8.78 -16.03 -4.88
C ALA A 130 8.02 -17.20 -5.54
N TYR A 131 6.80 -17.48 -5.09
CA TYR A 131 5.95 -18.52 -5.69
C TYR A 131 5.55 -18.17 -7.12
N GLU A 132 5.11 -16.93 -7.38
CA GLU A 132 4.79 -16.43 -8.71
C GLU A 132 5.99 -16.51 -9.65
N PHE A 133 7.19 -16.16 -9.16
CA PHE A 133 8.44 -16.28 -9.92
C PHE A 133 8.73 -17.73 -10.30
N VAL A 134 8.68 -18.67 -9.35
CA VAL A 134 8.93 -20.10 -9.61
C VAL A 134 7.89 -20.66 -10.59
N GLN A 135 6.63 -20.27 -10.46
CA GLN A 135 5.58 -20.71 -11.37
C GLN A 135 5.80 -20.17 -12.79
N ALA A 136 6.23 -18.92 -12.92
CA ALA A 136 6.59 -18.32 -14.21
C ALA A 136 7.81 -19.02 -14.84
N GLU A 137 8.82 -19.36 -14.02
CA GLU A 137 10.01 -20.09 -14.46
C GLU A 137 9.65 -21.50 -14.97
N GLN A 138 8.82 -22.25 -14.24
CA GLN A 138 8.31 -23.55 -14.69
C GLN A 138 7.51 -23.44 -16.00
N THR A 139 6.70 -22.40 -16.13
CA THR A 139 5.92 -22.18 -17.37
C THR A 139 6.83 -21.85 -18.54
N LEU A 140 7.90 -21.08 -18.29
CA LEU A 140 8.92 -20.78 -19.29
C LEU A 140 9.65 -22.05 -19.73
N ASP A 141 10.10 -22.88 -18.80
CA ASP A 141 10.79 -24.14 -19.10
C ASP A 141 9.92 -25.08 -19.95
N LEU A 142 8.63 -25.23 -19.58
CA LEU A 142 7.68 -26.01 -20.37
C LEU A 142 7.48 -25.43 -21.78
N ALA A 143 7.41 -24.11 -21.91
CA ALA A 143 7.29 -23.47 -23.22
C ALA A 143 8.56 -23.65 -24.07
N VAL A 144 9.75 -23.63 -23.46
CA VAL A 144 11.02 -23.89 -24.13
C VAL A 144 11.07 -25.34 -24.63
N ASP A 145 10.68 -26.31 -23.79
CA ASP A 145 10.59 -27.72 -24.17
C ASP A 145 9.63 -27.95 -25.35
N GLU A 146 8.47 -27.30 -25.35
CA GLU A 146 7.51 -27.38 -26.46
C GLU A 146 8.05 -26.76 -27.75
N VAL A 147 8.74 -25.62 -27.65
CA VAL A 147 9.40 -24.98 -28.79
C VAL A 147 10.47 -25.88 -29.38
N ASP A 148 11.28 -26.54 -28.55
CA ASP A 148 12.33 -27.43 -29.03
C ASP A 148 11.75 -28.70 -29.67
N LYS A 149 10.64 -29.25 -29.14
CA LYS A 149 9.89 -30.32 -29.83
C LYS A 149 9.36 -29.87 -31.19
N MET A 150 8.77 -28.67 -31.27
CA MET A 150 8.29 -28.12 -32.54
C MET A 150 9.43 -27.91 -33.54
N LYS A 151 10.60 -27.45 -33.11
CA LYS A 151 11.78 -27.33 -33.98
C LYS A 151 12.22 -28.69 -34.53
N LEU A 152 12.23 -29.74 -33.72
CA LEU A 152 12.54 -31.09 -34.18
C LEU A 152 11.52 -31.57 -35.21
N GLN A 153 10.22 -31.37 -34.97
CA GLN A 153 9.18 -31.71 -35.94
C GLN A 153 9.32 -30.94 -37.26
N ILE A 154 9.65 -29.65 -37.20
CA ILE A 154 9.92 -28.84 -38.40
C ILE A 154 11.12 -29.40 -39.16
N PHE A 155 12.19 -29.78 -38.46
CA PHE A 155 13.37 -30.38 -39.07
C PHE A 155 13.04 -31.71 -39.77
N ASP A 156 12.29 -32.60 -39.12
CA ASP A 156 11.87 -33.88 -39.70
C ASP A 156 10.98 -33.66 -40.93
N ILE A 157 10.05 -32.71 -40.87
CA ILE A 157 9.20 -32.35 -42.01
C ILE A 157 10.04 -31.77 -43.15
N ASP A 158 11.02 -30.91 -42.88
CA ASP A 158 11.91 -30.34 -43.91
C ASP A 158 12.75 -31.42 -44.60
N GLU A 159 13.27 -32.39 -43.85
CA GLU A 159 13.96 -33.56 -44.40
C GLU A 159 13.03 -34.42 -45.27
N ASN A 160 11.82 -34.70 -44.79
CA ASN A 160 10.82 -35.42 -45.58
C ASN A 160 10.45 -34.67 -46.88
N VAL A 161 10.31 -33.35 -46.83
CA VAL A 161 10.05 -32.51 -48.01
C VAL A 161 11.22 -32.57 -49.00
N LYS A 162 12.47 -32.56 -48.53
CA LYS A 162 13.64 -32.73 -49.40
C LYS A 162 13.66 -34.10 -50.08
N GLN A 163 13.39 -35.17 -49.34
CA GLN A 163 13.32 -36.52 -49.90
C GLN A 163 12.22 -36.64 -50.96
N LEU A 164 11.00 -36.18 -50.63
CA LEU A 164 9.87 -36.20 -51.59
C LEU A 164 10.14 -35.36 -52.85
N LYS A 165 10.87 -34.24 -52.73
CA LYS A 165 11.30 -33.46 -53.90
C LYS A 165 12.26 -34.25 -54.79
N LEU A 166 13.26 -34.91 -54.20
CA LEU A 166 14.19 -35.75 -54.95
C LEU A 166 13.46 -36.91 -55.65
N GLU A 167 12.54 -37.58 -54.95
CA GLU A 167 11.72 -38.64 -55.52
C GLU A 167 10.83 -38.13 -56.66
N SER A 168 10.23 -36.94 -56.51
CA SER A 168 9.43 -36.31 -57.55
C SER A 168 10.26 -35.98 -58.79
N GLU A 169 11.46 -35.43 -58.62
CA GLU A 169 12.38 -35.14 -59.74
C GLU A 169 12.84 -36.43 -60.45
N GLU A 170 13.09 -37.50 -59.70
CA GLU A 170 13.41 -38.81 -60.27
C GLU A 170 12.22 -39.40 -61.02
N MET A 171 11.01 -39.30 -60.46
CA MET A 171 9.78 -39.77 -61.10
C MET A 171 9.46 -38.97 -62.37
N GLU A 172 9.68 -37.65 -62.38
CA GLU A 172 9.56 -36.81 -63.58
C GLU A 172 10.56 -37.21 -64.67
N LYS A 173 11.81 -37.52 -64.29
CA LYS A 173 12.82 -38.05 -65.23
C LYS A 173 12.36 -39.38 -65.81
N ASN A 174 11.90 -40.30 -64.96
CA ASN A 174 11.41 -41.60 -65.39
C ASN A 174 10.19 -41.47 -66.31
N LEU A 175 9.26 -40.56 -66.00
CA LEU A 175 8.13 -40.23 -66.88
C LEU A 175 8.62 -39.69 -68.22
N SER A 176 9.62 -38.82 -68.26
CA SER A 176 10.18 -38.28 -69.50
C SER A 176 10.86 -39.33 -70.38
N VAL A 177 11.54 -40.31 -69.76
CA VAL A 177 12.15 -41.46 -70.44
C VAL A 177 11.05 -42.38 -70.98
N LEU A 178 10.05 -42.71 -70.17
CA LEU A 178 8.94 -43.56 -70.58
C LEU A 178 8.08 -42.92 -71.68
N THR A 179 7.84 -41.60 -71.64
CA THR A 179 7.14 -40.90 -72.72
C THR A 179 7.97 -40.87 -73.99
N ALA A 180 9.28 -40.60 -73.90
CA ALA A 180 10.17 -40.68 -75.06
C ALA A 180 10.22 -42.09 -75.66
N GLU A 181 10.29 -43.14 -74.84
CA GLU A 181 10.22 -44.53 -75.29
C GLU A 181 8.87 -44.87 -75.93
N LYS A 182 7.78 -44.43 -75.31
CA LYS A 182 6.43 -44.63 -75.84
C LYS A 182 6.28 -43.92 -77.18
N ASP A 183 6.74 -42.68 -77.31
CA ASP A 183 6.67 -41.91 -78.55
C ASP A 183 7.59 -42.50 -79.63
N ALA A 184 8.75 -43.06 -79.26
CA ALA A 184 9.62 -43.77 -80.20
C ALA A 184 8.97 -45.07 -80.72
N LYS A 185 8.40 -45.88 -79.82
CA LYS A 185 7.75 -47.16 -80.19
C LYS A 185 6.42 -46.92 -80.90
N MET A 186 5.56 -46.06 -80.37
CA MET A 186 4.25 -45.76 -80.94
C MET A 186 4.35 -44.83 -82.13
N GLY A 187 5.29 -43.90 -82.22
CA GLY A 187 5.46 -43.02 -83.39
C GLY A 187 5.74 -43.82 -84.66
N GLY A 188 6.57 -44.87 -84.58
CA GLY A 188 6.81 -45.78 -85.70
C GLY A 188 5.59 -46.63 -86.06
N VAL A 189 4.89 -47.15 -85.04
CA VAL A 189 3.68 -47.98 -85.24
C VAL A 189 2.51 -47.14 -85.77
N ILE A 190 2.31 -45.93 -85.25
CA ILE A 190 1.27 -45.00 -85.70
C ILE A 190 1.56 -44.52 -87.11
N LYS A 191 2.81 -44.23 -87.46
CA LYS A 191 3.17 -43.83 -88.83
C LYS A 191 2.90 -44.95 -89.84
N THR A 192 3.28 -46.19 -89.52
CA THR A 192 3.01 -47.35 -90.38
C THR A 192 1.53 -47.73 -90.43
N LEU A 193 0.78 -47.59 -89.33
CA LEU A 193 -0.67 -47.77 -89.35
C LEU A 193 -1.38 -46.65 -90.12
N SER A 194 -0.95 -45.39 -90.00
CA SER A 194 -1.47 -44.27 -90.78
C SER A 194 -1.27 -44.52 -92.26
N GLU A 195 -0.07 -44.90 -92.69
CA GLU A 195 0.24 -45.24 -94.08
C GLU A 195 -0.63 -46.41 -94.59
N LYS A 196 -0.89 -47.43 -93.74
CA LYS A 196 -1.82 -48.53 -94.08
C LYS A 196 -3.28 -48.09 -94.15
N VAL A 197 -3.74 -47.22 -93.26
CA VAL A 197 -5.10 -46.66 -93.27
C VAL A 197 -5.28 -45.77 -94.49
N ASP A 198 -4.30 -44.96 -94.84
CA ASP A 198 -4.32 -44.13 -96.05
C ASP A 198 -4.33 -44.99 -97.32
N ALA A 199 -3.52 -46.05 -97.37
CA ALA A 199 -3.53 -47.01 -98.47
C ALA A 199 -4.87 -47.77 -98.58
N LEU A 200 -5.43 -48.22 -97.46
CA LEU A 200 -6.74 -48.87 -97.41
C LEU A 200 -7.87 -47.91 -97.78
N SER A 201 -7.82 -46.64 -97.36
CA SER A 201 -8.81 -45.65 -97.73
C SER A 201 -8.77 -45.36 -99.23
N HIS A 202 -7.57 -45.22 -99.83
CA HIS A 202 -7.39 -45.10 -101.27
C HIS A 202 -7.90 -46.34 -102.02
N GLY A 203 -7.63 -47.54 -101.51
CA GLY A 203 -8.15 -48.80 -102.06
C GLY A 203 -9.67 -48.88 -101.99
N LEU A 204 -10.26 -48.50 -100.86
CA LEU A 204 -11.69 -48.53 -100.63
C LEU A 204 -12.43 -47.50 -101.49
N VAL A 205 -11.88 -46.29 -101.66
CA VAL A 205 -12.41 -45.30 -102.61
C VAL A 205 -12.39 -45.86 -104.03
N LYS A 206 -11.31 -46.55 -104.44
CA LYS A 206 -11.18 -47.16 -105.77
C LYS A 206 -12.19 -48.28 -105.98
N GLU A 207 -12.32 -49.20 -105.03
CA GLU A 207 -13.31 -50.29 -105.06
C GLU A 207 -14.75 -49.77 -105.01
N THR A 208 -15.03 -48.72 -104.23
CA THR A 208 -16.35 -48.08 -104.17
C THR A 208 -16.70 -47.39 -105.49
N SER A 209 -15.72 -46.76 -106.16
CA SER A 209 -15.91 -46.22 -107.51
C SER A 209 -16.17 -47.31 -108.54
N VAL A 210 -15.46 -48.45 -108.48
CA VAL A 210 -15.71 -49.62 -109.35
C VAL A 210 -17.10 -50.20 -109.12
N LEU A 211 -17.51 -50.34 -107.85
CA LEU A 211 -18.81 -50.89 -107.47
C LEU A 211 -19.96 -49.94 -107.84
N SER A 212 -19.76 -48.62 -107.73
CA SER A 212 -20.68 -47.61 -108.24
C SER A 212 -20.85 -47.72 -109.76
N ASN A 213 -19.75 -47.84 -110.51
CA ASN A 213 -19.79 -48.03 -111.96
C ASN A 213 -20.51 -49.34 -112.35
N GLN A 214 -20.23 -50.44 -111.66
CA GLN A 214 -20.92 -51.73 -111.89
C GLN A 214 -22.40 -51.68 -111.50
N GLN A 215 -22.76 -50.96 -110.44
CA GLN A 215 -24.17 -50.73 -110.07
C GLN A 215 -24.91 -49.86 -111.08
N GLU A 216 -24.26 -48.86 -111.69
CA GLU A 216 -24.82 -48.11 -112.80
C GLU A 216 -25.00 -48.97 -114.05
N SER A 217 -24.02 -49.82 -114.39
CA SER A 217 -24.17 -50.80 -115.47
C SER A 217 -25.31 -51.78 -115.22
N LEU A 218 -25.44 -52.34 -114.02
CA LEU A 218 -26.54 -53.24 -113.63
C LEU A 218 -27.91 -52.55 -113.64
N LYS A 219 -27.99 -51.27 -113.24
CA LYS A 219 -29.22 -50.47 -113.37
C LYS A 219 -29.57 -50.21 -114.83
N SER A 220 -28.58 -50.04 -115.70
CA SER A 220 -28.80 -49.87 -117.14
C SER A 220 -29.30 -51.17 -117.81
N GLU A 221 -28.75 -52.34 -117.42
CA GLU A 221 -29.17 -53.65 -117.93
C GLU A 221 -30.55 -54.05 -117.40
N LYS A 222 -30.86 -53.81 -116.12
CA LYS A 222 -32.21 -54.08 -115.56
C LYS A 222 -33.30 -53.21 -116.21
N LYS A 223 -32.97 -51.99 -116.66
CA LYS A 223 -33.88 -51.14 -117.45
C LYS A 223 -34.06 -51.63 -118.90
N ALA A 224 -33.12 -52.40 -119.44
CA ALA A 224 -33.20 -52.94 -120.80
C ALA A 224 -34.01 -54.26 -120.90
N ILE A 225 -34.14 -55.01 -119.80
CA ILE A 225 -34.84 -56.32 -119.75
C ILE A 225 -36.36 -56.18 -119.47
N GLN A 226 -36.87 -54.96 -119.21
CA GLN A 226 -38.30 -54.68 -118.98
C GLN A 226 -39.04 -54.02 -120.16
N LYS A 227 -38.55 -54.18 -121.40
CA LYS A 227 -39.26 -53.84 -122.65
C LYS A 227 -39.56 -55.10 -123.44
#